data_AF-A0A410JTQ9-F1
#
_entry.id   AF-A0A410JTQ9-F1
#
_cell.length_a   1.000
_cell.length_b   1.000
_cell.length_c   1.000
_cell.angle_alpha   90.00
_cell.angle_beta   90.00
_cell.angle_gamma   90.00
#
_symmetry.space_group_name_H-M   'P 1'
#
loop_
_entity.id
_entity.type
_entity.pdbx_description
1 polymer ?
#
loop_
_entity_poly.entity_id
_entity_poly.type
_entity_poly.pdbx_seq_one_letter_code
_entity_poly.pdbx_strand_id
1 'polypeptide(L)'
;MSIRLVNGCVNCKNLSQDSTCKIHETKVKEIHTCDSFDMRVSLKDEIDCATCIKFNKPSCPNQLHAAKGMLCNEWAPEANA
;
A
#
# COMPACT_ATOMS: atom_id res chain seq x y z
N MET A 1 3.74 9.48 -14.19
CA MET A 1 2.78 8.41 -13.85
C MET A 1 3.25 7.76 -12.57
N SER A 2 2.37 7.46 -11.62
CA SER A 2 2.73 6.90 -10.31
C SER A 2 2.34 5.42 -10.26
N ILE A 3 3.24 4.56 -9.80
CA ILE A 3 2.92 3.16 -9.52
C ILE A 3 2.06 3.11 -8.25
N ARG A 4 0.91 2.44 -8.31
CA ARG A 4 -0.02 2.27 -7.18
C ARG A 4 -0.11 0.80 -6.79
N LEU A 5 -0.15 0.54 -5.49
CA LEU A 5 -0.46 -0.79 -4.96
C LEU A 5 -1.97 -1.04 -5.12
N VAL A 6 -2.31 -2.18 -5.71
CA VAL A 6 -3.71 -2.61 -5.86
C VAL A 6 -4.16 -3.37 -4.61
N ASN A 7 -5.45 -3.29 -4.29
CA ASN A 7 -6.09 -4.07 -3.23
C ASN A 7 -6.26 -5.53 -3.67
N GLY A 8 -5.16 -6.25 -3.87
CA GLY A 8 -5.12 -7.65 -4.26
C GLY A 8 -4.57 -8.54 -3.15
N CYS A 9 -4.96 -9.82 -3.14
CA CYS A 9 -4.55 -10.80 -2.14
C CYS A 9 -3.01 -10.93 -2.01
N VAL A 10 -2.26 -10.63 -3.07
CA VAL A 10 -0.79 -10.60 -3.04
C VAL A 10 -0.21 -9.57 -2.07
N ASN A 11 -0.95 -8.49 -1.80
CA ASN A 11 -0.59 -7.43 -0.87
C ASN A 11 -1.22 -7.63 0.52
N CYS A 12 -1.96 -8.73 0.74
CA CYS A 12 -2.72 -8.98 1.96
C CYS A 12 -1.87 -9.66 3.05
N LYS A 13 -2.05 -9.26 4.31
CA LYS A 13 -1.40 -9.86 5.49
C LYS A 13 -1.81 -11.32 5.72
N ASN A 14 -2.98 -11.68 5.21
CA ASN A 14 -3.56 -13.02 5.33
C ASN A 14 -3.08 -13.99 4.23
N LEU A 15 -2.17 -13.59 3.36
CA LEU A 15 -1.57 -14.47 2.36
C LEU A 15 -0.43 -15.29 2.98
N SER A 16 -0.43 -16.59 2.77
CA SER A 16 0.67 -17.50 3.11
C SER A 16 1.76 -17.53 2.02
N GLN A 17 2.85 -18.25 2.28
CA GLN A 17 3.99 -18.36 1.34
C GLN A 17 3.66 -19.17 0.07
N ASP A 18 2.68 -20.07 0.14
CA ASP A 18 2.21 -20.91 -0.97
C ASP A 18 1.08 -20.26 -1.80
N SER A 19 0.89 -18.95 -1.66
CA SER A 19 -0.18 -18.18 -2.30
C SER A 19 -1.59 -18.61 -1.90
N THR A 20 -1.75 -19.11 -0.67
CA THR A 20 -3.06 -19.47 -0.11
C THR A 20 -3.58 -18.34 0.77
N CYS A 21 -4.86 -17.99 0.62
CA CYS A 21 -5.51 -17.07 1.54
C CYS A 21 -5.84 -17.82 2.84
N LYS A 22 -5.27 -17.38 3.98
CA LYS A 22 -5.48 -18.02 5.29
C LYS A 22 -6.92 -17.96 5.81
N ILE A 23 -7.76 -17.07 5.27
CA ILE A 23 -9.16 -16.90 5.70
C ILE A 23 -10.08 -17.87 4.97
N HIS A 24 -9.87 -18.05 3.67
CA HIS A 24 -10.74 -18.86 2.80
C HIS A 24 -10.10 -20.21 2.42
N GLU A 25 -8.88 -20.48 2.89
CA GLU A 25 -8.11 -21.71 2.66
C GLU A 25 -8.00 -22.09 1.17
N THR A 26 -7.97 -21.08 0.29
CA THR A 26 -7.95 -21.25 -1.16
C THR A 26 -6.75 -20.57 -1.79
N LYS A 27 -6.24 -21.14 -2.88
CA LYS A 27 -5.16 -20.54 -3.65
C LYS A 27 -5.65 -19.30 -4.38
N VAL A 28 -4.90 -18.21 -4.23
CA VAL A 28 -5.18 -16.92 -4.82
C VAL A 28 -4.06 -16.50 -5.78
N LYS A 29 -4.35 -15.49 -6.59
CA LYS A 29 -3.45 -14.90 -7.58
C LYS A 29 -3.51 -13.39 -7.40
N GLU A 30 -2.65 -12.68 -8.12
CA GLU A 30 -2.58 -11.21 -8.14
C GLU A 30 -3.92 -10.53 -8.41
N ILE A 31 -4.76 -11.15 -9.26
CA ILE A 31 -6.07 -10.61 -9.67
C ILE A 31 -7.18 -10.80 -8.63
N HIS A 32 -6.96 -11.62 -7.60
CA HIS A 32 -8.00 -11.94 -6.62
C HIS A 32 -7.97 -10.95 -5.46
N THR A 33 -9.15 -10.64 -4.92
CA THR A 33 -9.34 -9.86 -3.69
C THR A 33 -10.54 -10.42 -2.92
N CYS A 34 -10.69 -10.05 -1.66
CA CYS A 34 -11.84 -10.44 -0.83
C CYS A 34 -12.19 -9.32 0.15
N ASP A 35 -13.40 -9.34 0.70
CA ASP A 35 -13.87 -8.29 1.62
C ASP A 35 -13.09 -8.26 2.94
N SER A 36 -12.38 -9.34 3.26
CA SER A 36 -11.44 -9.41 4.39
C SER A 36 -10.02 -8.98 4.04
N PHE A 37 -9.86 -8.20 2.96
CA PHE A 37 -8.56 -7.65 2.58
C PHE A 37 -8.01 -6.76 3.68
N ASP A 38 -6.80 -7.08 4.13
CA ASP A 38 -6.03 -6.22 5.02
C ASP A 38 -4.59 -6.20 4.54
N MET A 39 -4.13 -5.02 4.11
CA MET A 39 -2.81 -4.82 3.54
C MET A 39 -1.70 -5.17 4.55
N ARG A 40 -0.61 -5.78 4.07
CA ARG A 40 0.59 -6.08 4.87
C ARG A 40 1.14 -4.80 5.51
N VAL A 41 1.50 -4.86 6.78
CA VAL A 41 2.03 -3.72 7.54
C VAL A 41 3.29 -3.15 6.88
N SER A 42 4.20 -4.01 6.40
CA SER A 42 5.42 -3.58 5.69
C SER A 42 5.13 -2.72 4.46
N LEU A 43 4.00 -2.93 3.78
CA LEU A 43 3.57 -2.09 2.66
C LEU A 43 2.89 -0.80 3.13
N LYS A 44 2.26 -0.79 4.31
CA LYS A 44 1.66 0.43 4.89
C LYS A 44 2.75 1.42 5.34
N ASP A 45 3.84 0.90 5.90
CA ASP A 45 5.01 1.71 6.28
C ASP A 45 5.70 2.34 5.06
N GLU A 46 5.60 1.69 3.88
CA GLU A 46 6.06 2.25 2.61
C GLU A 46 5.17 3.39 2.10
N ILE A 47 3.89 3.45 2.49
CA ILE A 47 2.89 4.45 2.07
C ILE A 47 2.72 5.53 3.15
N ASP A 48 3.81 5.91 3.82
CA ASP A 48 3.82 7.02 4.76
C ASP A 48 3.95 8.36 4.04
N CYS A 49 3.53 9.44 4.69
CA CYS A 49 3.87 10.78 4.23
C CYS A 49 5.39 10.95 4.13
N ALA A 50 6.21 10.46 5.06
CA ALA A 50 7.67 10.63 4.98
C ALA A 50 8.34 9.93 3.79
N THR A 51 7.72 8.89 3.23
CA THR A 51 8.22 8.16 2.04
C THR A 51 7.58 8.65 0.74
N CYS A 52 6.66 9.61 0.81
CA CYS A 52 6.01 10.20 -0.37
C CYS A 52 6.86 11.32 -0.97
N ILE A 53 7.09 11.29 -2.29
CA ILE A 53 7.86 12.35 -2.99
C ILE A 53 7.22 13.75 -2.87
N LYS A 54 5.90 13.80 -2.62
CA LYS A 54 5.17 15.07 -2.45
C LYS A 54 5.33 15.65 -1.04
N PHE A 55 5.90 14.91 -0.09
CA PHE A 55 6.00 15.36 1.30
C PHE A 55 6.79 16.66 1.43
N ASN A 56 6.25 17.61 2.21
CA ASN A 56 6.78 18.97 2.32
C ASN A 56 6.96 19.71 0.99
N LYS A 57 6.28 19.28 -0.09
CA LYS A 57 6.25 19.99 -1.37
C LYS A 57 4.94 20.75 -1.55
N PRO A 58 4.94 21.87 -2.29
CA PRO A 58 3.72 22.59 -2.68
C PRO A 58 2.72 21.74 -3.49
N SER A 59 3.15 20.58 -3.99
CA SER A 59 2.30 19.63 -4.72
C SER A 59 1.56 18.64 -3.81
N CYS A 60 1.83 18.61 -2.49
CA CYS A 60 1.04 17.84 -1.55
C CYS A 60 -0.32 18.52 -1.33
N PRO A 61 -1.45 17.80 -1.42
CA PRO A 61 -2.76 18.39 -1.14
C PRO A 61 -2.97 18.73 0.35
N ASN A 62 -2.32 18.00 1.26
CA ASN A 62 -2.50 18.11 2.71
C ASN A 62 -1.25 18.65 3.42
N GLN A 63 -0.60 19.67 2.85
CA GLN A 63 0.73 20.18 3.26
C GLN A 63 0.83 20.49 4.76
N LEU A 64 -0.22 21.10 5.32
CA LEU A 64 -0.26 21.54 6.72
C LEU A 64 -0.54 20.41 7.70
N HIS A 65 -0.98 19.26 7.23
CA HIS A 65 -1.45 18.15 8.08
C HIS A 65 -0.66 16.86 7.81
N ALA A 66 0.07 16.77 6.71
CA ALA A 66 0.95 15.66 6.41
C ALA A 66 2.08 15.59 7.46
N ALA A 67 2.21 14.44 8.12
CA ALA A 67 3.25 14.20 9.10
C ALA A 67 3.79 12.78 8.95
N LYS A 68 5.02 12.57 9.40
CA LYS A 68 5.61 11.23 9.48
C LYS A 68 4.74 10.30 10.35
N GLY A 69 4.51 9.09 9.88
CA GLY A 69 3.62 8.10 10.50
C GLY A 69 2.16 8.19 10.06
N MET A 70 1.81 9.13 9.17
CA MET A 70 0.47 9.23 8.57
C MET A 70 0.43 8.58 7.19
N LEU A 71 -0.60 7.76 6.96
CA LEU A 71 -0.89 7.19 5.64
C LEU A 71 -1.07 8.28 4.59
N CYS A 72 -0.33 8.17 3.49
CA CYS A 72 -0.44 9.10 2.38
C CYS A 72 -1.45 8.60 1.34
N ASN A 73 -2.66 9.17 1.33
CA ASN A 73 -3.70 8.82 0.34
C ASN A 73 -3.32 9.16 -1.12
N GLU A 74 -2.38 10.09 -1.29
CA GLU A 74 -1.85 10.56 -2.57
C GLU A 74 -0.39 10.14 -2.78
N TRP A 75 -0.03 9.02 -2.15
CA TRP A 75 1.33 8.50 -2.15
C TRP A 75 1.85 8.32 -3.57
N ALA A 76 3.06 8.82 -3.78
CA ALA A 76 3.81 8.68 -5.01
C ALA A 76 5.26 8.35 -4.63
N PRO A 77 5.73 7.12 -4.88
CA PRO A 77 7.11 6.78 -4.65
C PRO A 77 8.01 7.51 -5.65
N GLU A 78 9.26 7.76 -5.28
CA GLU A 78 10.28 8.13 -6.25
C GLU A 78 10.45 6.98 -7.26
N ALA A 79 10.41 7.31 -8.56
CA ALA A 79 10.76 6.34 -9.58
C ALA A 79 12.27 6.14 -9.53
N ASN A 80 12.72 4.98 -9.03
CA ASN A 80 14.11 4.59 -9.23
C ASN A 80 14.33 4.42 -10.74
N ALA A 81 15.23 5.24 -11.29
CA ALA A 81 15.64 5.22 -12.69
C ALA A 81 16.48 3.99 -13.02
#